data_AF-A0A2V5S6R8-F1
#
_entry.id   AF-A0A2V5S6R8-F1
#
_cell.length_a   1.000
_cell.length_b   1.000
_cell.length_c   1.000
_cell.angle_alpha   90.00
_cell.angle_beta   90.00
_cell.angle_gamma   90.00
#
_symmetry.space_group_name_H-M   'P 1'
#
loop_
_entity.id
_entity.type
_entity.pdbx_description
1 polymer ?
#
loop_
_entity_poly.entity_id
_entity_poly.type
_entity_poly.pdbx_seq_one_letter_code
_entity_poly.pdbx_strand_id
1 'polypeptide(L)'
;MILTNARLIFPDGIRDGLEVVVEKGKIAAIDEQVRVRSKDVLDLDGNYLAPGFIDLHVHGALGRDTMEASAEAFRCICDFHASGGTTSLLLTTATAPLDKLGQVLNAVRDCIRRRGRRGDWRPTSPIAGVHIEGPFISKARCGAQRAEFIQDPSPVDVRQLLEHADVIKRVTIAPELPGALEAIENFRTHEISVSGGHSDAWDEDARAAFEHGMRSVTHTFNCMSSARRRGVYRVGGLLEFALSEPQISCELIADSHHVSATLMKMLYRGKGPGGICLVTDATAGAGLPDGSQFPLFGNDCVVEGGVCLLADRSALAGSAARMIDLVRTMV
;
A
#
# COMPACT_ATOMS: atom_id res chain seq x y z
N MET A 1 -11.74 26.55 10.29
CA MET A 1 -12.73 25.51 10.63
C MET A 1 -12.47 25.04 12.04
N ILE A 2 -13.51 24.79 12.83
CA ILE A 2 -13.43 24.10 14.12
C ILE A 2 -14.28 22.83 14.00
N LEU A 3 -13.70 21.67 14.34
CA LEU A 3 -14.40 20.39 14.42
C LEU A 3 -14.78 20.14 15.88
N THR A 4 -16.05 19.89 16.15
CA THR A 4 -16.60 19.77 17.52
C THR A 4 -17.41 18.49 17.67
N ASN A 5 -17.72 18.12 18.93
CA ASN A 5 -18.57 16.97 19.26
C ASN A 5 -18.11 15.67 18.57
N ALA A 6 -16.83 15.35 18.71
CA ALA A 6 -16.23 14.13 18.17
C ALA A 6 -15.50 13.34 19.25
N ARG A 7 -15.33 12.04 18.97
CA ARG A 7 -14.49 11.13 19.72
C ARG A 7 -13.14 11.05 19.03
N LEU A 8 -12.13 11.74 19.56
CA LEU A 8 -10.83 11.90 18.92
C LEU A 8 -9.96 10.67 19.17
N ILE A 9 -9.39 10.10 18.11
CA ILE A 9 -8.48 8.95 18.18
C ILE A 9 -7.03 9.45 18.23
N PHE A 10 -6.34 9.14 19.33
CA PHE A 10 -4.91 9.36 19.54
C PHE A 10 -4.16 8.02 19.56
N PRO A 11 -2.81 8.02 19.42
CA PRO A 11 -2.01 6.80 19.51
C PRO A 11 -2.17 6.03 20.82
N ASP A 12 -2.56 6.72 21.90
CA ASP A 12 -2.67 6.16 23.25
C ASP A 12 -4.12 5.97 23.73
N GLY A 13 -5.13 6.35 22.95
CA GLY A 13 -6.52 6.15 23.31
C GLY A 13 -7.51 7.09 22.62
N ILE A 14 -8.77 6.97 23.01
CA ILE A 14 -9.89 7.78 22.50
C ILE A 14 -10.30 8.77 23.57
N ARG A 15 -10.52 10.03 23.19
CA ARG A 15 -10.89 11.13 24.10
C ARG A 15 -12.06 11.93 23.55
N ASP A 16 -12.97 12.30 24.43
CA ASP A 16 -14.15 13.10 24.13
C ASP A 16 -14.00 14.53 24.68
N GLY A 17 -14.91 15.43 24.32
CA GLY A 17 -14.96 16.80 24.86
C GLY A 17 -13.85 17.72 24.36
N LEU A 18 -13.14 17.33 23.29
CA LEU A 18 -12.11 18.13 22.64
C LEU A 18 -12.62 18.69 21.30
N GLU A 19 -12.13 19.86 20.94
CA GLU A 19 -12.36 20.53 19.66
C GLU A 19 -11.06 20.60 18.87
N VAL A 20 -11.12 20.40 17.55
CA VAL A 20 -9.95 20.52 16.65
C VAL A 20 -10.04 21.80 15.83
N VAL A 21 -9.05 22.67 15.99
CA VAL A 21 -8.94 23.91 15.22
C VAL A 21 -8.09 23.68 13.99
N VAL A 22 -8.63 23.97 12.81
CA VAL A 22 -7.92 23.89 11.54
C VAL A 22 -7.76 25.28 10.94
N GLU A 23 -6.51 25.70 10.78
CA GLU A 23 -6.11 26.96 10.15
C GLU A 23 -5.18 26.69 8.98
N LYS A 24 -5.50 27.27 7.81
CA LYS A 24 -4.66 27.18 6.60
C LYS A 24 -4.25 25.73 6.25
N GLY A 25 -5.18 24.79 6.44
CA GLY A 25 -4.98 23.36 6.16
C GLY A 25 -4.09 22.62 7.17
N LYS A 26 -3.84 23.19 8.35
CA LYS A 26 -3.07 22.57 9.43
C LYS A 26 -3.89 22.50 10.70
N ILE A 27 -3.66 21.47 11.52
CA ILE A 27 -4.16 21.41 12.89
C ILE A 27 -3.42 22.50 13.68
N ALA A 28 -4.15 23.51 14.14
CA ALA A 28 -3.63 24.64 14.90
C ALA A 28 -3.71 24.40 16.42
N ALA A 29 -4.75 23.72 16.88
CA ALA A 29 -4.95 23.37 18.29
C ALA A 29 -5.91 22.18 18.44
N ILE A 30 -5.79 21.49 19.57
CA ILE A 30 -6.77 20.53 20.09
C ILE A 30 -6.98 20.84 21.57
N ASP A 31 -8.19 21.25 21.97
CA ASP A 31 -8.46 21.79 23.32
C ASP A 31 -9.92 21.53 23.75
N GLU A 32 -10.22 21.60 25.05
CA GLU A 32 -11.56 21.31 25.62
C GLU A 32 -12.59 22.41 25.31
N GLN A 33 -12.15 23.67 25.22
CA GLN A 33 -13.00 24.80 24.85
C GLN A 33 -12.19 25.84 24.08
N VAL A 34 -12.29 25.81 22.76
CA VAL A 34 -11.62 26.79 21.92
C VAL A 34 -12.40 28.11 22.03
N ARG A 35 -11.82 29.11 22.72
CA ARG A 35 -12.39 30.47 22.85
C ARG A 35 -12.42 31.27 21.53
N VAL A 36 -12.15 30.62 20.39
CA VAL A 36 -12.07 31.26 19.08
C VAL A 36 -13.47 31.38 18.51
N ARG A 37 -13.91 32.62 18.27
CA ARG A 37 -15.11 32.90 17.46
C ARG A 37 -14.83 32.59 15.99
N SER A 38 -14.94 31.34 15.58
CA SER A 38 -15.00 30.94 14.17
C SER A 38 -16.45 30.94 13.68
N LYS A 39 -16.69 31.40 12.45
CA LYS A 39 -17.99 31.24 11.77
C LYS A 39 -18.15 29.86 11.11
N ASP A 40 -17.08 29.10 11.06
CA ASP A 40 -16.98 27.80 10.38
C ASP A 40 -16.72 26.73 11.44
N VAL A 41 -17.82 26.29 12.06
CA VAL A 41 -17.87 25.24 13.08
C VAL A 41 -18.63 24.06 12.49
N LEU A 42 -18.02 22.88 12.50
CA LEU A 42 -18.61 21.63 12.06
C LEU A 42 -18.83 20.73 13.27
N ASP A 43 -20.09 20.45 13.57
CA ASP A 43 -20.51 19.43 14.52
C ASP A 43 -20.35 18.05 13.86
N LEU A 44 -19.67 17.12 14.53
CA LEU A 44 -19.42 15.77 14.04
C LEU A 44 -20.38 14.73 14.64
N ASP A 45 -21.44 15.16 15.34
CA ASP A 45 -22.54 14.31 15.84
C ASP A 45 -22.09 13.11 16.69
N GLY A 46 -21.03 13.28 17.49
CA GLY A 46 -20.46 12.22 18.33
C GLY A 46 -19.71 11.12 17.55
N ASN A 47 -19.46 11.32 16.25
CA ASN A 47 -18.68 10.39 15.45
C ASN A 47 -17.19 10.38 15.83
N TYR A 48 -16.45 9.41 15.30
CA TYR A 48 -15.00 9.35 15.48
C TYR A 48 -14.30 10.35 14.57
N LEU A 49 -13.27 11.01 15.10
CA LEU A 49 -12.32 11.80 14.33
C LEU A 49 -10.92 11.20 14.48
N ALA A 50 -10.34 10.77 13.37
CA ALA A 50 -9.01 10.15 13.32
C ALA A 50 -8.11 10.91 12.33
N PRO A 51 -6.78 10.76 12.43
CA PRO A 51 -5.90 11.08 11.32
C PRO A 51 -6.37 10.36 10.05
N GLY A 52 -6.37 11.06 8.92
CA GLY A 52 -6.74 10.45 7.65
C GLY A 52 -5.79 9.29 7.30
N PHE A 53 -6.34 8.25 6.70
CA PHE A 53 -5.58 7.03 6.46
C PHE A 53 -4.48 7.23 5.41
N ILE A 54 -3.42 6.44 5.55
CA ILE A 54 -2.32 6.35 4.59
C ILE A 54 -2.34 4.95 4.00
N ASP A 55 -2.49 4.85 2.68
CA ASP A 55 -2.47 3.57 1.96
C ASP A 55 -1.21 3.44 1.12
N LEU A 56 -0.36 2.46 1.44
CA LEU A 56 0.95 2.31 0.79
C LEU A 56 0.89 1.43 -0.47
N HIS A 57 -0.24 0.79 -0.75
CA HIS A 57 -0.36 -0.21 -1.80
C HIS A 57 -1.75 -0.14 -2.45
N VAL A 58 -1.87 0.57 -3.59
CA VAL A 58 -3.14 0.81 -4.30
C VAL A 58 -2.94 0.74 -5.82
N HIS A 59 -3.48 -0.29 -6.47
CA HIS A 59 -3.39 -0.41 -7.92
C HIS A 59 -4.48 0.36 -8.66
N GLY A 60 -5.73 0.31 -8.19
CA GLY A 60 -6.86 0.81 -8.95
C GLY A 60 -8.17 0.94 -8.17
N ALA A 61 -9.19 1.45 -8.85
CA ALA A 61 -10.59 1.50 -8.42
C ALA A 61 -11.52 1.90 -9.57
N LEU A 62 -12.79 1.51 -9.48
CA LEU A 62 -13.88 1.92 -10.39
C LEU A 62 -13.56 1.68 -11.87
N GLY A 63 -12.94 0.54 -12.17
CA GLY A 63 -12.50 0.16 -13.52
C GLY A 63 -11.26 0.89 -14.01
N ARG A 64 -10.62 1.73 -13.17
CA ARG A 64 -9.39 2.45 -13.51
C ARG A 64 -8.17 1.86 -12.80
N ASP A 65 -7.03 1.90 -13.49
CA ASP A 65 -5.77 1.30 -13.06
C ASP A 65 -4.61 2.31 -13.13
N THR A 66 -3.68 2.22 -12.20
CA THR A 66 -2.46 3.06 -12.15
C THR A 66 -1.61 2.93 -13.42
N MET A 67 -1.59 1.75 -14.04
CA MET A 67 -0.86 1.46 -15.26
C MET A 67 -1.42 2.20 -16.50
N GLU A 68 -2.60 2.81 -16.42
CA GLU A 68 -3.11 3.69 -17.47
C GLU A 68 -2.30 4.99 -17.63
N ALA A 69 -1.48 5.34 -16.63
CA ALA A 69 -0.62 6.52 -16.65
C ALA A 69 -1.38 7.83 -17.00
N SER A 70 -2.61 7.99 -16.50
CA SER A 70 -3.48 9.12 -16.83
C SER A 70 -3.99 9.85 -15.59
N ALA A 71 -4.07 11.19 -15.69
CA ALA A 71 -4.57 12.02 -14.60
C ALA A 71 -6.04 11.74 -14.25
N GLU A 72 -6.82 11.28 -15.22
CA GLU A 72 -8.22 10.90 -15.01
C GLU A 72 -8.32 9.61 -14.18
N ALA A 73 -7.55 8.57 -14.55
CA ALA A 73 -7.48 7.32 -13.79
C ALA A 73 -7.03 7.59 -12.35
N PHE A 74 -5.95 8.34 -12.17
CA PHE A 74 -5.43 8.67 -10.85
C PHE A 74 -6.44 9.43 -9.99
N ARG A 75 -7.16 10.39 -10.56
CA ARG A 75 -8.22 11.11 -9.85
C ARG A 75 -9.36 10.18 -9.43
N CYS A 76 -9.81 9.31 -10.34
CA CYS A 76 -10.86 8.33 -10.06
C CYS A 76 -10.47 7.40 -8.89
N ILE A 77 -9.24 6.88 -8.92
CA ILE A 77 -8.67 6.06 -7.84
C ILE A 77 -8.65 6.84 -6.52
N CYS A 78 -8.09 8.06 -6.54
CA CYS A 78 -7.98 8.91 -5.35
C CYS A 78 -9.34 9.25 -4.73
N ASP A 79 -10.33 9.62 -5.54
CA ASP A 79 -11.67 10.00 -5.07
C ASP A 79 -12.38 8.80 -4.42
N PHE A 80 -12.23 7.60 -5.00
CA PHE A 80 -12.79 6.37 -4.42
C PHE A 80 -12.18 6.06 -3.05
N HIS A 81 -10.85 6.05 -2.94
CA HIS A 81 -10.18 5.76 -1.67
C HIS A 81 -10.41 6.85 -0.61
N ALA A 82 -10.52 8.13 -1.02
CA ALA A 82 -10.90 9.22 -0.14
C ALA A 82 -12.31 9.03 0.46
N SER A 83 -13.25 8.44 -0.28
CA SER A 83 -14.58 8.07 0.26
C SER A 83 -14.51 7.05 1.40
N GLY A 84 -13.41 6.30 1.50
CA GLY A 84 -13.09 5.38 2.59
C GLY A 84 -12.12 5.94 3.63
N GLY A 85 -11.90 7.26 3.66
CA GLY A 85 -11.07 7.93 4.66
C GLY A 85 -9.57 8.02 4.34
N THR A 86 -9.12 7.55 3.17
CA THR A 86 -7.71 7.67 2.75
C THR A 86 -7.39 9.09 2.32
N THR A 87 -6.43 9.73 2.99
CA THR A 87 -5.99 11.11 2.67
C THR A 87 -4.61 11.17 2.03
N SER A 88 -3.85 10.08 2.11
CA SER A 88 -2.57 9.93 1.43
C SER A 88 -2.45 8.51 0.88
N LEU A 89 -1.98 8.35 -0.35
CA LEU A 89 -1.77 7.03 -0.95
C LEU A 89 -0.53 7.00 -1.84
N LEU A 90 0.03 5.80 -2.01
CA LEU A 90 0.96 5.49 -3.09
C LEU A 90 0.17 4.82 -4.21
N LEU A 91 0.30 5.35 -5.43
CA LEU A 91 -0.20 4.64 -6.61
C LEU A 91 0.77 3.51 -6.92
N THR A 92 0.27 2.29 -7.04
CA THR A 92 1.08 1.09 -7.18
C THR A 92 1.09 0.58 -8.61
N THR A 93 2.28 0.42 -9.17
CA THR A 93 2.45 -0.20 -10.49
C THR A 93 2.39 -1.72 -10.41
N ALA A 94 2.06 -2.35 -11.53
CA ALA A 94 2.25 -3.78 -11.73
C ALA A 94 3.62 -4.10 -12.31
N THR A 95 3.96 -5.39 -12.36
CA THR A 95 5.09 -5.90 -13.14
C THR A 95 4.87 -5.62 -14.62
N ALA A 96 5.73 -4.77 -15.17
CA ALA A 96 5.69 -4.32 -16.56
C ALA A 96 7.10 -3.98 -17.06
N PRO A 97 7.30 -3.84 -18.38
CA PRO A 97 8.53 -3.30 -18.94
C PRO A 97 8.87 -1.92 -18.34
N LEU A 98 10.18 -1.64 -18.16
CA LEU A 98 10.62 -0.42 -17.46
C LEU A 98 10.21 0.87 -18.16
N ASP A 99 10.04 0.88 -19.48
CA ASP A 99 9.52 2.03 -20.23
C ASP A 99 8.06 2.34 -19.88
N LYS A 100 7.25 1.30 -19.59
CA LYS A 100 5.88 1.44 -19.11
C LYS A 100 5.83 1.95 -17.68
N LEU A 101 6.71 1.46 -16.81
CA LEU A 101 6.86 2.02 -15.46
C LEU A 101 7.27 3.50 -15.53
N GLY A 102 8.22 3.84 -16.39
CA GLY A 102 8.63 5.22 -16.65
C GLY A 102 7.48 6.13 -17.11
N GLN A 103 6.55 5.62 -17.93
CA GLN A 103 5.33 6.36 -18.32
C GLN A 103 4.44 6.70 -17.11
N VAL A 104 4.18 5.72 -16.23
CA VAL A 104 3.41 5.94 -14.99
C VAL A 104 4.12 6.95 -14.09
N LEU A 105 5.42 6.76 -13.85
CA LEU A 105 6.23 7.62 -12.97
C LEU A 105 6.22 9.08 -13.45
N ASN A 106 6.35 9.31 -14.76
CA ASN A 106 6.24 10.64 -15.36
C ASN A 106 4.83 11.24 -15.19
N ALA A 107 3.77 10.46 -15.44
CA ALA A 107 2.39 10.93 -15.28
C ALA A 107 2.07 11.31 -13.83
N VAL A 108 2.54 10.52 -12.85
CA VAL A 108 2.36 10.82 -11.43
C VAL A 108 3.15 12.07 -11.03
N ARG A 109 4.41 12.19 -11.47
CA ARG A 109 5.24 13.39 -11.27
C ARG A 109 4.53 14.65 -11.79
N ASP A 110 3.93 14.59 -12.98
CA ASP A 110 3.16 15.70 -13.55
C ASP A 110 1.92 16.05 -12.72
N CYS A 111 1.19 15.04 -12.22
CA CYS A 111 0.04 15.26 -11.35
C CYS A 111 0.44 15.93 -10.03
N ILE A 112 1.53 15.49 -9.41
CA ILE A 112 2.07 16.08 -8.18
C ILE A 112 2.53 17.53 -8.42
N ARG A 113 3.22 17.82 -9.53
CA ARG A 113 3.70 19.18 -9.86
C ARG A 113 2.56 20.17 -10.11
N ARG A 114 1.46 19.72 -10.74
CA ARG A 114 0.29 20.58 -11.02
C ARG A 114 -0.43 21.05 -9.74
N ARG A 115 -0.26 20.36 -8.60
CA ARG A 115 -0.74 20.77 -7.26
C ARG A 115 -0.32 22.20 -6.86
N GLY A 116 0.82 22.68 -7.35
CA GLY A 116 1.37 23.99 -6.99
C GLY A 116 0.80 25.19 -7.76
N ARG A 117 -0.11 24.98 -8.71
CA ARG A 117 -0.62 26.02 -9.62
C ARG A 117 -2.15 26.11 -9.59
N ARG A 118 -2.65 27.18 -8.93
CA ARG A 118 -4.04 27.71 -8.85
C ARG A 118 -4.90 27.28 -7.65
N GLY A 119 -5.25 28.26 -6.81
CA GLY A 119 -6.59 28.87 -6.69
C GLY A 119 -7.83 28.06 -6.32
N ASP A 120 -7.87 26.74 -6.56
CA ASP A 120 -9.02 25.91 -6.20
C ASP A 120 -8.81 25.27 -4.82
N TRP A 121 -9.80 25.43 -3.95
CA TRP A 121 -9.87 24.86 -2.61
C TRP A 121 -10.04 23.32 -2.61
N ARG A 122 -9.46 22.60 -3.58
CA ARG A 122 -9.10 21.18 -3.39
C ARG A 122 -7.58 21.08 -3.20
N PRO A 123 -7.06 21.58 -2.07
CA PRO A 123 -5.65 21.45 -1.77
C PRO A 123 -5.38 19.96 -1.50
N THR A 124 -4.33 19.43 -2.12
CA THR A 124 -3.77 18.09 -1.91
C THR A 124 -4.47 16.97 -2.69
N SER A 125 -3.95 16.70 -3.90
CA SER A 125 -3.99 15.33 -4.42
C SER A 125 -3.41 14.40 -3.34
N PRO A 126 -4.11 13.33 -2.95
CA PRO A 126 -3.64 12.40 -1.92
C PRO A 126 -2.43 11.58 -2.39
N ILE A 127 -2.00 11.72 -3.66
CA ILE A 127 -0.87 10.98 -4.20
C ILE A 127 0.43 11.45 -3.54
N ALA A 128 0.98 10.61 -2.66
CA ALA A 128 2.24 10.82 -1.96
C ALA A 128 3.47 10.36 -2.78
N GLY A 129 3.23 9.56 -3.82
CA GLY A 129 4.26 9.06 -4.73
C GLY A 129 3.83 7.73 -5.36
N VAL A 130 4.82 6.95 -5.77
CA VAL A 130 4.62 5.64 -6.41
C VAL A 130 5.25 4.53 -5.59
N HIS A 131 4.51 3.42 -5.49
CA HIS A 131 5.02 2.12 -5.09
C HIS A 131 5.22 1.27 -6.35
N ILE A 132 6.42 0.77 -6.55
CA ILE A 132 6.73 -0.14 -7.65
C ILE A 132 6.60 -1.58 -7.14
N GLU A 133 5.56 -2.30 -7.55
CA GLU A 133 5.44 -3.74 -7.29
C GLU A 133 5.88 -4.56 -8.51
N GLY A 134 7.11 -5.08 -8.46
CA GLY A 134 7.78 -5.68 -9.62
C GLY A 134 8.48 -4.66 -10.54
N PRO A 135 9.35 -5.09 -11.46
CA PRO A 135 9.41 -6.45 -12.01
C PRO A 135 10.41 -7.37 -11.30
N PHE A 136 11.12 -6.87 -10.29
CA PHE A 136 12.16 -7.60 -9.54
C PHE A 136 11.57 -8.56 -8.51
N ILE A 137 10.68 -9.45 -8.96
CA ILE A 137 9.94 -10.39 -8.11
C ILE A 137 10.17 -11.84 -8.55
N SER A 138 9.79 -12.81 -7.74
CA SER A 138 10.02 -14.23 -8.02
C SER A 138 8.94 -14.80 -8.93
N LYS A 139 9.34 -15.45 -10.03
CA LYS A 139 8.40 -16.20 -10.89
C LYS A 139 7.68 -17.31 -10.14
N ALA A 140 8.30 -17.89 -9.11
CA ALA A 140 7.69 -18.92 -8.27
C ALA A 140 6.53 -18.39 -7.40
N ARG A 141 6.44 -17.06 -7.24
CA ARG A 141 5.45 -16.36 -6.42
C ARG A 141 4.82 -15.20 -7.17
N CYS A 142 4.59 -15.36 -8.48
CA CYS A 142 4.08 -14.27 -9.31
C CYS A 142 2.66 -13.82 -8.95
N GLY A 143 1.80 -14.73 -8.46
CA GLY A 143 0.38 -14.42 -8.26
C GLY A 143 -0.27 -13.96 -9.57
N ALA A 144 -1.00 -12.85 -9.53
CA ALA A 144 -1.63 -12.25 -10.70
C ALA A 144 -0.66 -11.45 -11.61
N GLN A 145 0.59 -11.23 -11.18
CA GLN A 145 1.58 -10.45 -11.93
C GLN A 145 2.01 -11.17 -13.22
N ARG A 146 2.29 -10.41 -14.28
CA ARG A 146 2.69 -10.96 -15.59
C ARG A 146 4.08 -11.58 -15.55
N ALA A 147 4.14 -12.90 -15.50
CA ALA A 147 5.40 -13.67 -15.41
C ALA A 147 6.40 -13.39 -16.56
N GLU A 148 5.93 -12.98 -17.74
CA GLU A 148 6.77 -12.64 -18.89
C GLU A 148 7.62 -11.37 -18.68
N PHE A 149 7.18 -10.45 -17.80
CA PHE A 149 7.90 -9.22 -17.50
C PHE A 149 8.73 -9.30 -16.22
N ILE A 150 8.62 -10.40 -15.48
CA ILE A 150 9.44 -10.64 -14.30
C ILE A 150 10.90 -10.83 -14.73
N GLN A 151 11.79 -10.06 -14.11
CA GLN A 151 13.23 -10.07 -14.39
C GLN A 151 14.04 -9.86 -13.12
N ASP A 152 15.28 -10.38 -13.12
CA ASP A 152 16.24 -10.10 -12.05
C ASP A 152 16.68 -8.64 -12.10
N PRO A 153 16.92 -7.98 -10.95
CA PRO A 153 17.46 -6.63 -10.93
C PRO A 153 18.88 -6.57 -11.49
N SER A 154 19.11 -5.72 -12.49
CA SER A 154 20.45 -5.38 -12.96
C SER A 154 20.85 -3.96 -12.56
N PRO A 155 22.15 -3.63 -12.47
CA PRO A 155 22.59 -2.26 -12.21
C PRO A 155 22.08 -1.24 -13.23
N VAL A 156 21.82 -1.65 -14.48
CA VAL A 156 21.26 -0.77 -15.52
C VAL A 156 19.80 -0.46 -15.22
N ASP A 157 19.00 -1.48 -14.93
CA ASP A 157 17.58 -1.36 -14.66
C ASP A 157 17.30 -0.56 -13.38
N VAL A 158 18.09 -0.82 -12.33
CA VAL A 158 18.01 -0.07 -11.08
C VAL A 158 18.34 1.40 -11.31
N ARG A 159 19.41 1.72 -12.06
CA ARG A 159 19.73 3.11 -12.40
C ARG A 159 18.61 3.80 -13.17
N GLN A 160 17.98 3.11 -14.11
CA GLN A 160 16.85 3.65 -14.86
C GLN A 160 15.67 4.00 -13.94
N LEU A 161 15.33 3.14 -12.97
CA LEU A 161 14.30 3.47 -11.97
C LEU A 161 14.72 4.63 -11.07
N LEU A 162 16.00 4.72 -10.69
CA LEU A 162 16.53 5.80 -9.85
C LEU A 162 16.50 7.18 -10.52
N GLU A 163 16.38 7.27 -11.84
CA GLU A 163 16.04 8.54 -12.54
C GLU A 163 14.69 9.13 -12.09
N HIS A 164 13.87 8.33 -11.41
CA HIS A 164 12.57 8.68 -10.87
C HIS A 164 12.52 8.66 -9.33
N ALA A 165 13.66 8.73 -8.64
CA ALA A 165 13.72 8.72 -7.17
C ALA A 165 12.93 9.87 -6.51
N ASP A 166 12.65 10.96 -7.23
CA ASP A 166 11.81 12.06 -6.74
C ASP A 166 10.37 11.62 -6.45
N VAL A 167 9.83 10.68 -7.24
CA VAL A 167 8.43 10.24 -7.18
C VAL A 167 8.27 8.82 -6.60
N ILE A 168 9.27 7.95 -6.76
CA ILE A 168 9.24 6.62 -6.13
C ILE A 168 9.39 6.78 -4.62
N LYS A 169 8.54 6.07 -3.86
CA LYS A 169 8.62 6.01 -2.40
C LYS A 169 8.85 4.59 -1.89
N ARG A 170 8.48 3.59 -2.70
CA ARG A 170 8.52 2.20 -2.31
C ARG A 170 8.81 1.29 -3.49
N VAL A 171 9.57 0.22 -3.27
CA VAL A 171 9.77 -0.87 -4.23
C VAL A 171 9.55 -2.20 -3.51
N THR A 172 8.74 -3.08 -4.10
CA THR A 172 8.66 -4.50 -3.72
C THR A 172 9.65 -5.30 -4.54
N ILE A 173 10.47 -6.09 -3.86
CA ILE A 173 11.53 -6.90 -4.45
C ILE A 173 11.57 -8.28 -3.80
N ALA A 174 11.88 -9.31 -4.59
CA ALA A 174 12.15 -10.64 -4.08
C ALA A 174 13.64 -10.74 -3.68
N PRO A 175 13.97 -10.87 -2.38
CA PRO A 175 15.34 -10.79 -1.88
C PRO A 175 16.25 -11.93 -2.33
N GLU A 176 15.70 -13.06 -2.77
CA GLU A 176 16.48 -14.21 -3.24
C GLU A 176 17.03 -14.06 -4.67
N LEU A 177 16.61 -13.03 -5.41
CA LEU A 177 17.02 -12.86 -6.79
C LEU A 177 18.48 -12.42 -6.92
N PRO A 178 19.20 -12.87 -7.97
CA PRO A 178 20.50 -12.31 -8.33
C PRO A 178 20.43 -10.78 -8.46
N GLY A 179 21.36 -10.07 -7.83
CA GLY A 179 21.41 -8.60 -7.84
C GLY A 179 20.46 -7.90 -6.85
N ALA A 180 19.58 -8.62 -6.15
CA ALA A 180 18.62 -8.00 -5.25
C ALA A 180 19.28 -7.21 -4.11
N LEU A 181 20.31 -7.76 -3.46
CA LEU A 181 20.97 -7.07 -2.33
C LEU A 181 21.58 -5.72 -2.73
N GLU A 182 22.23 -5.65 -3.90
CA GLU A 182 22.77 -4.39 -4.44
C GLU A 182 21.63 -3.42 -4.79
N ALA A 183 20.55 -3.90 -5.40
CA ALA A 183 19.37 -3.09 -5.69
C ALA A 183 18.73 -2.50 -4.42
N ILE A 184 18.60 -3.31 -3.37
CA ILE A 184 18.05 -2.90 -2.06
C ILE A 184 18.88 -1.78 -1.46
N GLU A 185 20.21 -1.90 -1.47
CA GLU A 185 21.10 -0.86 -0.96
C GLU A 185 21.02 0.43 -1.80
N ASN A 186 20.96 0.30 -3.13
CA ASN A 186 20.79 1.43 -4.04
C ASN A 186 19.46 2.16 -3.78
N PHE A 187 18.34 1.47 -3.64
CA PHE A 187 17.06 2.11 -3.30
C PHE A 187 17.10 2.77 -1.92
N ARG A 188 17.64 2.08 -0.90
CA ARG A 188 17.78 2.64 0.46
C ARG A 188 18.58 3.94 0.46
N THR A 189 19.72 3.97 -0.23
CA THR A 189 20.61 5.16 -0.29
C THR A 189 19.97 6.34 -1.02
N HIS A 190 18.94 6.10 -1.83
CA HIS A 190 18.13 7.12 -2.48
C HIS A 190 16.80 7.38 -1.75
N GLU A 191 16.71 7.01 -0.47
CA GLU A 191 15.55 7.23 0.40
C GLU A 191 14.25 6.55 -0.09
N ILE A 192 14.38 5.49 -0.89
CA ILE A 192 13.26 4.65 -1.33
C ILE A 192 13.12 3.47 -0.38
N SER A 193 11.92 3.28 0.17
CA SER A 193 11.61 2.17 1.05
C SER A 193 11.58 0.85 0.28
N VAL A 194 12.19 -0.20 0.84
CA VAL A 194 12.23 -1.53 0.23
C VAL A 194 11.37 -2.49 1.02
N SER A 195 10.53 -3.23 0.29
CA SER A 195 9.68 -4.29 0.81
C SER A 195 10.01 -5.64 0.20
N GLY A 196 10.14 -6.68 1.03
CA GLY A 196 10.23 -8.06 0.57
C GLY A 196 8.85 -8.58 0.18
N GLY A 197 8.67 -9.06 -1.05
CA GLY A 197 7.37 -9.59 -1.49
C GLY A 197 7.47 -10.34 -2.79
N HIS A 198 6.43 -11.12 -3.12
CA HIS A 198 6.45 -12.01 -4.29
C HIS A 198 7.72 -12.86 -4.33
N SER A 199 8.04 -13.50 -3.21
CA SER A 199 9.38 -14.04 -2.94
C SER A 199 9.30 -15.47 -2.44
N ASP A 200 10.15 -16.33 -3.00
CA ASP A 200 10.36 -17.69 -2.54
C ASP A 200 11.60 -17.85 -1.64
N ALA A 201 12.07 -16.74 -1.06
CA ALA A 201 13.27 -16.64 -0.24
C ALA A 201 13.31 -17.61 0.94
N TRP A 202 14.53 -18.03 1.30
CA TRP A 202 14.80 -18.60 2.61
C TRP A 202 15.04 -17.48 3.63
N ASP A 203 14.99 -17.83 4.92
CA ASP A 203 15.29 -16.91 6.02
C ASP A 203 16.70 -16.27 5.91
N GLU A 204 17.67 -16.97 5.32
CA GLU A 204 19.01 -16.43 5.07
C GLU A 204 19.01 -15.31 4.01
N ASP A 205 18.22 -15.46 2.94
CA ASP A 205 18.07 -14.44 1.91
C ASP A 205 17.36 -13.20 2.49
N ALA A 206 16.30 -13.43 3.27
CA ALA A 206 15.57 -12.37 3.96
C ALA A 206 16.45 -11.62 4.97
N ARG A 207 17.30 -12.34 5.72
CA ARG A 207 18.29 -11.75 6.63
C ARG A 207 19.31 -10.92 5.87
N ALA A 208 19.86 -11.42 4.77
CA ALA A 208 20.81 -10.66 3.97
C ALA A 208 20.18 -9.36 3.43
N ALA A 209 18.94 -9.43 2.92
CA ALA A 209 18.18 -8.26 2.48
C ALA A 209 17.90 -7.26 3.60
N PHE A 210 17.59 -7.74 4.81
CA PHE A 210 17.45 -6.90 6.00
C PHE A 210 18.73 -6.14 6.30
N GLU A 211 19.89 -6.79 6.29
CA GLU A 211 21.18 -6.10 6.50
C GLU A 211 21.47 -5.03 5.43
N HIS A 212 20.98 -5.22 4.20
CA HIS A 212 21.16 -4.25 3.11
C HIS A 212 20.13 -3.11 3.12
N GLY A 213 19.04 -3.22 3.90
CA GLY A 213 18.09 -2.11 4.07
C GLY A 213 16.61 -2.44 3.91
N MET A 214 16.25 -3.69 3.65
CA MET A 214 14.84 -4.10 3.64
C MET A 214 14.23 -3.88 5.04
N ARG A 215 13.11 -3.16 5.12
CA ARG A 215 12.45 -2.80 6.40
C ARG A 215 10.98 -3.16 6.47
N SER A 216 10.47 -3.84 5.45
CA SER A 216 9.08 -4.26 5.41
C SER A 216 8.88 -5.48 4.53
N VAL A 217 7.72 -6.12 4.63
CA VAL A 217 7.25 -7.13 3.69
C VAL A 217 5.88 -6.76 3.14
N THR A 218 5.66 -7.07 1.87
CA THR A 218 4.44 -6.75 1.11
C THR A 218 3.38 -7.81 1.35
N HIS A 219 2.13 -7.36 1.50
CA HIS A 219 0.90 -8.14 1.75
C HIS A 219 1.14 -9.49 2.46
N THR A 220 1.70 -9.46 3.67
CA THR A 220 2.14 -10.63 4.45
C THR A 220 1.18 -11.81 4.34
N PHE A 221 1.73 -13.01 4.18
CA PHE A 221 1.09 -14.30 3.80
C PHE A 221 0.85 -14.50 2.31
N ASN A 222 0.63 -13.45 1.53
CA ASN A 222 0.32 -13.56 0.11
C ASN A 222 1.61 -13.59 -0.71
N CYS A 223 1.67 -14.45 -1.73
CA CYS A 223 2.82 -14.56 -2.65
C CYS A 223 4.18 -14.63 -1.94
N MET A 224 4.26 -15.34 -0.81
CA MET A 224 5.44 -15.36 0.07
C MET A 224 5.79 -16.79 0.48
N SER A 225 7.08 -17.08 0.64
CA SER A 225 7.53 -18.34 1.22
C SER A 225 7.20 -18.47 2.71
N SER A 226 6.87 -19.68 3.13
CA SER A 226 6.68 -20.08 4.52
C SER A 226 7.64 -21.21 4.92
N ALA A 227 7.62 -21.59 6.20
CA ALA A 227 8.51 -22.58 6.77
C ALA A 227 8.34 -23.93 6.07
N ARG A 228 9.44 -24.43 5.52
CA ARG A 228 9.48 -25.67 4.75
C ARG A 228 10.70 -26.51 5.15
N ARG A 229 10.84 -27.70 4.57
CA ARG A 229 11.99 -28.56 4.83
C ARG A 229 13.09 -28.30 3.81
N ARG A 230 14.34 -28.22 4.28
CA ARG A 230 15.56 -28.28 3.46
C ARG A 230 16.38 -29.47 3.94
N GLY A 231 16.34 -30.55 3.18
CA GLY A 231 16.76 -31.87 3.67
C GLY A 231 15.85 -32.33 4.83
N VAL A 232 16.45 -32.65 5.98
CA VAL A 232 15.72 -33.09 7.18
C VAL A 232 15.32 -31.95 8.13
N TYR A 233 15.87 -30.75 7.94
CA TYR A 233 15.69 -29.62 8.85
C TYR A 233 14.54 -28.71 8.42
N ARG A 234 13.86 -28.11 9.40
CA ARG A 234 12.89 -27.02 9.18
C ARG A 234 13.64 -25.70 9.10
N VAL A 235 13.35 -24.94 8.05
CA VAL A 235 13.96 -23.64 7.76
C VAL A 235 12.84 -22.64 7.48
N GLY A 236 12.98 -21.41 7.97
CA GLY A 236 12.02 -20.33 7.72
C GLY A 236 12.05 -19.85 6.28
N GLY A 237 10.93 -19.29 5.82
CA GLY A 237 10.89 -18.45 4.63
C GLY A 237 10.89 -16.97 5.01
N LEU A 238 10.48 -16.13 4.06
CA LEU A 238 10.30 -14.70 4.28
C LEU A 238 9.24 -14.42 5.35
N LEU A 239 8.18 -15.23 5.41
CA LEU A 239 7.12 -15.07 6.41
C LEU A 239 7.63 -15.21 7.83
N GLU A 240 8.33 -16.31 8.14
CA GLU A 240 8.83 -16.56 9.49
C GLU A 240 9.90 -15.55 9.88
N PHE A 241 10.75 -15.15 8.93
CA PHE A 241 11.73 -14.09 9.17
C PHE A 241 11.03 -12.78 9.57
N ALA A 242 10.04 -12.32 8.79
CA ALA A 242 9.32 -11.08 9.04
C ALA A 242 8.56 -11.08 10.38
N LEU A 243 7.96 -12.22 10.75
CA LEU A 243 7.30 -12.40 12.04
C LEU A 243 8.29 -12.36 13.21
N SER A 244 9.50 -12.88 13.01
CA SER A 244 10.53 -12.96 14.04
C SER A 244 11.32 -11.66 14.25
N GLU A 245 11.34 -10.76 13.26
CA GLU A 245 12.19 -9.57 13.26
C GLU A 245 11.38 -8.30 13.60
N PRO A 246 11.47 -7.74 14.83
CA PRO A 246 10.70 -6.56 15.24
C PRO A 246 10.83 -5.36 14.30
N GLN A 247 12.00 -5.18 13.67
CA GLN A 247 12.29 -4.04 12.80
C GLN A 247 11.68 -4.14 11.39
N ILE A 248 11.08 -5.27 11.03
CA ILE A 248 10.32 -5.44 9.80
C ILE A 248 8.84 -5.09 10.03
N SER A 249 8.31 -4.12 9.29
CA SER A 249 6.87 -3.88 9.22
C SER A 249 6.18 -4.86 8.27
N CYS A 250 4.99 -5.33 8.61
CA CYS A 250 4.20 -6.26 7.79
C CYS A 250 3.00 -5.55 7.19
N GLU A 251 2.91 -5.49 5.87
CA GLU A 251 1.68 -5.10 5.19
C GLU A 251 0.59 -6.17 5.40
N LEU A 252 -0.66 -5.76 5.59
CA LEU A 252 -1.79 -6.68 5.77
C LEU A 252 -3.03 -6.20 5.01
N ILE A 253 -3.56 -7.08 4.16
CA ILE A 253 -4.88 -6.92 3.54
C ILE A 253 -5.91 -7.58 4.49
N ALA A 254 -6.50 -6.77 5.36
CA ALA A 254 -7.45 -7.24 6.39
C ALA A 254 -8.90 -7.27 5.86
N ASP A 255 -9.18 -8.07 4.84
CA ASP A 255 -10.50 -8.20 4.23
C ASP A 255 -11.20 -9.54 4.51
N SER A 256 -10.58 -10.39 5.35
CA SER A 256 -10.99 -11.77 5.68
C SER A 256 -10.98 -12.77 4.52
N HIS A 257 -10.54 -12.36 3.32
CA HIS A 257 -10.45 -13.21 2.15
C HIS A 257 -8.98 -13.56 1.83
N HIS A 258 -8.12 -12.53 1.76
CA HIS A 258 -6.68 -12.72 1.58
C HIS A 258 -6.05 -13.40 2.80
N VAL A 259 -6.47 -12.98 3.99
CA VAL A 259 -5.93 -13.47 5.26
C VAL A 259 -7.05 -13.83 6.22
N SER A 260 -7.10 -15.10 6.63
CA SER A 260 -8.09 -15.55 7.61
C SER A 260 -7.90 -14.87 8.98
N ALA A 261 -8.97 -14.78 9.77
CA ALA A 261 -8.92 -14.22 11.12
C ALA A 261 -7.86 -14.88 12.03
N THR A 262 -7.59 -16.17 11.85
CA THR A 262 -6.53 -16.89 12.59
C THR A 262 -5.15 -16.33 12.25
N LEU A 263 -4.86 -16.11 10.96
CA LEU A 263 -3.58 -15.58 10.51
C LEU A 263 -3.42 -14.10 10.87
N MET A 264 -4.49 -13.30 10.78
CA MET A 264 -4.49 -11.91 11.25
C MET A 264 -4.16 -11.82 12.75
N LYS A 265 -4.78 -12.69 13.58
CA LYS A 265 -4.46 -12.78 15.02
C LYS A 265 -3.01 -13.20 15.26
N MET A 266 -2.49 -14.16 14.48
CA MET A 266 -1.09 -14.58 14.57
C MET A 266 -0.14 -13.41 14.27
N LEU A 267 -0.40 -12.67 13.20
CA LEU A 267 0.39 -11.50 12.82
C LEU A 267 0.34 -10.42 13.93
N TYR A 268 -0.85 -10.12 14.45
CA TYR A 268 -1.02 -9.17 15.56
C TYR A 268 -0.24 -9.58 16.81
N ARG A 269 -0.23 -10.87 17.14
CA ARG A 269 0.54 -11.39 18.29
C ARG A 269 2.04 -11.32 18.06
N GLY A 270 2.52 -11.55 16.84
CA GLY A 270 3.94 -11.49 16.51
C GLY A 270 4.49 -10.06 16.39
N LYS A 271 3.70 -9.14 15.81
CA LYS A 271 4.17 -7.80 15.44
C LYS A 271 3.65 -6.68 16.33
N GLY A 272 2.53 -6.89 17.01
CA GLY A 272 1.78 -5.82 17.66
C GLY A 272 1.23 -4.79 16.66
N PRO A 273 0.48 -3.80 17.13
CA PRO A 273 -0.14 -2.78 16.26
C PRO A 273 0.90 -1.91 15.54
N GLY A 274 2.06 -1.64 16.14
CA GLY A 274 3.11 -0.81 15.53
C GLY A 274 3.92 -1.51 14.43
N GLY A 275 3.87 -2.85 14.36
CA GLY A 275 4.56 -3.64 13.35
C GLY A 275 3.70 -4.03 12.16
N ILE A 276 2.44 -3.58 12.09
CA ILE A 276 1.48 -3.91 11.04
C ILE A 276 1.05 -2.63 10.33
N CYS A 277 1.06 -2.66 9.01
CA CYS A 277 0.53 -1.61 8.16
C CYS A 277 -0.65 -2.19 7.35
N LEU A 278 -1.86 -1.68 7.56
CA LEU A 278 -2.98 -2.06 6.70
C LEU A 278 -2.76 -1.46 5.32
N VAL A 279 -2.98 -2.26 4.29
CA VAL A 279 -2.94 -1.83 2.89
C VAL A 279 -4.13 -2.41 2.17
N THR A 280 -4.72 -1.65 1.25
CA THR A 280 -5.87 -2.18 0.50
C THR A 280 -5.45 -3.19 -0.53
N ASP A 281 -4.33 -2.97 -1.22
CA ASP A 281 -4.01 -3.73 -2.44
C ASP A 281 -5.23 -3.74 -3.39
N ALA A 282 -5.96 -2.62 -3.41
CA ALA A 282 -7.18 -2.50 -4.18
C ALA A 282 -6.84 -2.40 -5.66
N THR A 283 -7.59 -3.14 -6.48
CA THR A 283 -7.41 -3.15 -7.93
C THR A 283 -8.57 -2.46 -8.64
N ALA A 284 -8.54 -2.43 -9.98
CA ALA A 284 -9.59 -1.78 -10.78
C ALA A 284 -11.01 -2.31 -10.47
N GLY A 285 -11.16 -3.49 -9.88
CA GLY A 285 -12.46 -4.01 -9.42
C GLY A 285 -13.04 -3.30 -8.19
N ALA A 286 -12.23 -2.58 -7.40
CA ALA A 286 -12.69 -1.90 -6.20
C ALA A 286 -13.81 -0.88 -6.50
N GLY A 287 -14.95 -1.01 -5.83
CA GLY A 287 -16.14 -0.17 -6.05
C GLY A 287 -16.99 -0.53 -7.26
N LEU A 288 -16.61 -1.54 -8.06
CA LEU A 288 -17.50 -2.10 -9.08
C LEU A 288 -18.55 -3.04 -8.43
N PRO A 289 -19.74 -3.18 -9.04
CA PRO A 289 -20.73 -4.16 -8.59
C PRO A 289 -20.20 -5.60 -8.65
N ASP A 290 -20.72 -6.46 -7.76
CA ASP A 290 -20.47 -7.90 -7.81
C ASP A 290 -20.82 -8.50 -9.19
N GLY A 291 -19.97 -9.39 -9.70
CA GLY A 291 -20.06 -9.96 -11.04
C GLY A 291 -19.48 -9.09 -12.16
N SER A 292 -18.99 -7.88 -11.86
CA SER A 292 -18.34 -7.03 -12.87
C SER A 292 -17.04 -7.67 -13.37
N GLN A 293 -16.83 -7.63 -14.69
CA GLN A 293 -15.59 -8.05 -15.32
C GLN A 293 -14.70 -6.86 -15.63
N PHE A 294 -13.40 -7.01 -15.45
CA PHE A 294 -12.43 -5.97 -15.72
C PHE A 294 -11.05 -6.59 -16.06
N PRO A 295 -10.22 -5.92 -16.86
CA PRO A 295 -8.86 -6.37 -17.10
C PRO A 295 -7.94 -5.97 -15.93
N LEU A 296 -7.06 -6.88 -15.51
CA LEU A 296 -5.98 -6.58 -14.57
C LEU A 296 -4.71 -7.28 -15.03
N PHE A 297 -3.63 -6.51 -15.20
CA PHE A 297 -2.33 -7.05 -15.61
C PHE A 297 -2.40 -7.92 -16.89
N GLY A 298 -3.31 -7.59 -17.82
CA GLY A 298 -3.53 -8.36 -19.05
C GLY A 298 -4.32 -9.66 -18.88
N ASN A 299 -4.83 -9.95 -17.69
CA ASN A 299 -5.74 -11.06 -17.40
C ASN A 299 -7.17 -10.54 -17.24
N ASP A 300 -8.15 -11.37 -17.59
CA ASP A 300 -9.55 -11.11 -17.28
C ASP A 300 -9.81 -11.42 -15.80
N CYS A 301 -10.46 -10.49 -15.09
CA CYS A 301 -10.80 -10.61 -13.68
C CYS A 301 -12.30 -10.40 -13.46
N VAL A 302 -12.79 -10.85 -12.31
CA VAL A 302 -14.17 -10.69 -11.86
C VAL A 302 -14.20 -10.23 -10.40
N VAL A 303 -15.14 -9.34 -10.08
CA VAL A 303 -15.45 -9.00 -8.68
C VAL A 303 -16.43 -10.04 -8.14
N GLU A 304 -16.07 -10.70 -7.05
CA GLU A 304 -16.93 -11.70 -6.39
C GLU A 304 -16.76 -11.59 -4.87
N GLY A 305 -17.85 -11.36 -4.14
CA GLY A 305 -17.85 -11.43 -2.67
C GLY A 305 -16.99 -10.38 -1.96
N GLY A 306 -16.70 -9.24 -2.59
CA GLY A 306 -15.87 -8.18 -2.02
C GLY A 306 -14.36 -8.33 -2.26
N VAL A 307 -13.97 -9.27 -3.13
CA VAL A 307 -12.60 -9.41 -3.65
C VAL A 307 -12.58 -9.42 -5.17
N CYS A 308 -11.38 -9.26 -5.71
CA CYS A 308 -11.09 -9.42 -7.12
C CYS A 308 -10.44 -10.80 -7.34
N LEU A 309 -10.94 -11.54 -8.31
CA LEU A 309 -10.42 -12.86 -8.70
C LEU A 309 -10.02 -12.85 -10.17
N LEU A 310 -9.04 -13.67 -10.55
CA LEU A 310 -8.91 -14.05 -11.95
C LEU A 310 -10.24 -14.67 -12.43
N ALA A 311 -10.61 -14.47 -13.71
CA ALA A 311 -11.89 -14.93 -14.24
C ALA A 311 -12.07 -16.46 -14.13
N ASP A 312 -10.97 -17.21 -14.12
CA ASP A 312 -10.92 -18.66 -13.91
C ASP A 312 -10.91 -19.08 -12.43
N ARG A 313 -10.88 -18.12 -11.50
CA ARG A 313 -10.85 -18.29 -10.03
C ARG A 313 -9.61 -19.04 -9.51
N SER A 314 -8.53 -19.08 -10.29
CA SER A 314 -7.29 -19.75 -9.88
C SER A 314 -6.51 -18.97 -8.80
N ALA A 315 -6.70 -17.64 -8.73
CA ALA A 315 -6.05 -16.78 -7.74
C ALA A 315 -6.88 -15.53 -7.42
N LEU A 316 -6.62 -14.97 -6.23
CA LEU A 316 -6.97 -13.58 -5.91
C LEU A 316 -6.15 -12.63 -6.78
N ALA A 317 -6.79 -11.52 -7.17
CA ALA A 317 -6.28 -10.50 -8.07
C ALA A 317 -6.41 -9.12 -7.40
N GLY A 318 -5.89 -9.03 -6.17
CA GLY A 318 -6.03 -7.90 -5.25
C GLY A 318 -7.41 -7.83 -4.57
N SER A 319 -7.63 -6.77 -3.80
CA SER A 319 -8.88 -6.56 -3.07
C SER A 319 -9.84 -5.60 -3.79
N ALA A 320 -11.08 -5.55 -3.31
CA ALA A 320 -12.06 -4.52 -3.67
C ALA A 320 -12.32 -3.53 -2.51
N ALA A 321 -11.46 -3.52 -1.49
CA ALA A 321 -11.68 -2.83 -0.22
C ALA A 321 -11.22 -1.37 -0.22
N ARG A 322 -11.80 -0.56 0.68
CA ARG A 322 -11.20 0.72 1.11
C ARG A 322 -10.60 0.55 2.49
N MET A 323 -9.76 1.50 2.90
CA MET A 323 -9.06 1.41 4.19
C MET A 323 -10.02 1.32 5.39
N ILE A 324 -11.14 2.07 5.37
CA ILE A 324 -12.16 1.96 6.44
C ILE A 324 -12.75 0.55 6.57
N ASP A 325 -12.85 -0.19 5.47
CA ASP A 325 -13.37 -1.55 5.46
C ASP A 325 -12.37 -2.49 6.16
N LEU A 326 -11.07 -2.31 5.93
CA LEU A 326 -10.01 -3.05 6.62
C LEU A 326 -9.94 -2.75 8.12
N VAL A 327 -10.08 -1.48 8.51
CA VAL A 327 -10.12 -1.07 9.91
C VAL A 327 -11.29 -1.74 10.63
N ARG A 328 -12.46 -1.83 9.98
CA ARG A 328 -13.63 -2.52 10.54
C ARG A 328 -13.41 -4.02 10.72
N THR A 329 -12.68 -4.67 9.82
CA THR A 329 -12.33 -6.10 9.97
C THR A 329 -11.41 -6.37 11.15
N MET A 330 -10.54 -5.40 11.48
CA MET A 330 -9.55 -5.55 12.56
C MET A 330 -10.12 -5.32 13.97
N VAL A 331 -11.31 -4.73 14.08
CA VAL A 331 -12.01 -4.41 15.34
C VAL A 331 -13.08 -5.45 15.63
#